data_AF-A0A519R2Z1-F1
#
_entry.id   AF-A0A519R2Z1-F1
#
_cell.length_a   1.000
_cell.length_b   1.000
_cell.length_c   1.000
_cell.angle_alpha   90.00
_cell.angle_beta   90.00
_cell.angle_gamma   90.00
#
_symmetry.space_group_name_H-M   'P 1'
#
loop_
_entity.id
_entity.type
_entity.pdbx_description
1 polymer ?
#
loop_
_entity_poly.entity_id
_entity_poly.type
_entity_poly.pdbx_seq_one_letter_code
_entity_poly.pdbx_strand_id
1 'polypeptide(L)' 'IDEALTAASAIGDDKLQAQSRGVVRPETFTHGTSKQRVEWFKRGFDTGNIENCNTFSGM' A
#
# COMPACT_ATOMS: atom_id res chain seq x y z
N ILE A 1 -10.19 -7.00 10.95
CA ILE A 1 -8.89 -6.96 10.23
C ILE A 1 -9.13 -7.00 8.72
N ASP A 2 -9.91 -7.96 8.23
CA ASP A 2 -10.18 -8.14 6.79
C ASP A 2 -10.71 -6.90 6.08
N GLU A 3 -11.59 -6.13 6.71
CA GLU A 3 -12.10 -4.87 6.16
C GLU A 3 -10.98 -3.83 5.94
N ALA A 4 -10.06 -3.71 6.90
CA ALA A 4 -8.93 -2.79 6.79
C ALA A 4 -7.91 -3.26 5.74
N LEU A 5 -7.70 -4.57 5.60
CA LEU A 5 -6.87 -5.13 4.52
C LEU A 5 -7.52 -4.90 3.14
N THR A 6 -8.85 -5.04 3.07
CA THR A 6 -9.63 -4.77 1.86
C THR A 6 -9.47 -3.30 1.46
N ALA A 7 -9.64 -2.38 2.41
CA ALA A 7 -9.41 -0.96 2.19
C ALA A 7 -7.96 -0.69 1.74
N ALA A 8 -6.95 -1.22 2.42
CA ALA A 8 -5.55 -1.04 2.05
C ALA A 8 -5.25 -1.52 0.62
N SER A 9 -5.84 -2.65 0.21
CA SER A 9 -5.69 -3.21 -1.14
C SER A 9 -6.39 -2.38 -2.22
N ALA A 10 -7.45 -1.64 -1.87
CA ALA A 10 -8.22 -0.86 -2.82
C ALA A 10 -7.57 0.50 -3.17
N ILE A 11 -6.72 1.04 -2.28
CA ILE A 11 -6.15 2.40 -2.41
C ILE A 11 -4.73 2.35 -3.01
N GLY A 12 -4.33 1.24 -3.64
CA GLY A 12 -3.08 1.20 -4.40
C GLY A 12 -3.20 1.90 -5.75
N ASP A 13 -2.19 2.66 -6.17
CA ASP A 13 -2.24 3.36 -7.46
C ASP A 13 -2.33 2.39 -8.64
N ASP A 14 -1.71 1.22 -8.52
CA ASP A 14 -1.86 0.11 -9.46
C ASP A 14 -3.32 -0.36 -9.58
N LYS A 15 -4.02 -0.52 -8.46
CA LYS A 15 -5.41 -0.95 -8.42
C LYS A 15 -6.33 0.14 -8.98
N LEU A 16 -6.13 1.38 -8.56
CA LEU A 16 -6.90 2.54 -9.01
C LEU A 16 -6.72 2.80 -10.51
N GLN A 17 -5.48 2.70 -11.02
CA GLN A 17 -5.22 2.86 -12.45
C GLN A 17 -5.79 1.70 -13.27
N ALA A 18 -5.68 0.46 -12.79
CA ALA A 18 -6.29 -0.69 -13.45
C ALA A 18 -7.82 -0.53 -13.53
N GLN A 19 -8.48 -0.04 -12.48
CA GLN A 19 -9.92 0.20 -12.47
C GLN A 19 -10.34 1.40 -13.33
N SER A 20 -9.54 2.47 -13.35
CA SER A 20 -9.89 3.71 -14.06
C SER A 20 -9.55 3.68 -15.56
N ARG A 21 -8.40 3.13 -15.92
CA ARG A 21 -7.82 3.23 -17.27
C ARG A 21 -7.48 1.89 -17.92
N GLY A 22 -7.55 0.79 -17.16
CA GLY A 22 -7.21 -0.56 -17.65
C GLY A 22 -5.72 -0.81 -17.85
N VAL A 23 -4.86 0.18 -17.63
CA VAL A 23 -3.40 0.06 -17.78
C VAL A 23 -2.71 0.69 -16.58
N VAL A 24 -1.70 0.01 -16.06
CA VAL A 24 -0.90 0.44 -14.92
C VAL A 24 0.40 1.08 -15.41
N ARG A 25 0.70 2.28 -14.95
CA ARG A 25 1.92 3.05 -15.24
C ARG A 25 2.65 3.36 -13.93
N PRO A 26 3.67 2.56 -13.57
CA PRO A 26 4.41 2.74 -12.32
C PRO A 26 5.06 4.11 -12.16
N GLU A 27 5.45 4.73 -13.27
CA GLU A 27 6.06 6.07 -13.34
C GLU A 27 5.16 7.20 -12.80
N THR A 28 3.85 6.98 -12.69
CA THR A 28 2.89 7.99 -12.20
C THR A 28 2.38 7.70 -10.80
N PHE A 29 2.97 6.74 -10.09
CA PHE A 29 2.57 6.43 -8.73
C PHE A 29 2.94 7.58 -7.77
N THR A 30 1.99 7.92 -6.92
CA THR A 30 2.09 8.95 -5.87
C THR A 30 2.00 8.34 -4.47
N HIS A 31 1.41 7.15 -4.36
CA HIS A 31 1.16 6.45 -3.11
C HIS A 31 1.62 4.99 -3.12
N GLY A 32 2.19 4.53 -4.23
CA GLY A 32 2.73 3.18 -4.39
C GLY A 32 1.65 2.13 -4.68
N THR A 33 2.05 0.88 -4.58
CA THR A 33 1.21 -0.27 -4.94
C THR A 33 0.26 -0.68 -3.81
N SER A 34 -0.86 -1.29 -4.19
CA SER A 34 -1.82 -1.94 -3.30
C SER A 34 -1.15 -3.00 -2.41
N LYS A 35 -0.16 -3.72 -2.95
CA LYS A 35 0.64 -4.69 -2.18
C LYS A 35 1.44 -4.01 -1.07
N GLN A 36 2.16 -2.94 -1.38
CA GLN A 36 2.93 -2.19 -0.38
C GLN A 36 2.02 -1.67 0.75
N ARG A 37 0.83 -1.16 0.41
CA ARG A 37 -0.16 -0.70 1.40
C ARG A 37 -0.55 -1.81 2.38
N VAL A 38 -0.86 -3.00 1.85
CA VAL A 38 -1.22 -4.17 2.67
C VAL A 38 -0.06 -4.61 3.56
N GLU A 39 1.17 -4.62 3.03
CA GLU A 39 2.37 -4.97 3.81
C GLU A 39 2.62 -3.99 4.97
N TRP A 40 2.53 -2.68 4.73
CA TRP A 40 2.70 -1.67 5.77
C TRP A 40 1.59 -1.71 6.81
N PHE A 41 0.34 -1.93 6.38
CA PHE A 41 -0.77 -2.12 7.31
C PHE A 41 -0.53 -3.33 8.23
N LYS A 42 -0.17 -4.49 7.67
CA LYS A 42 0.13 -5.68 8.46
C LYS A 42 1.29 -5.45 9.41
N ARG A 43 2.39 -4.86 8.95
CA ARG A 43 3.56 -4.58 9.79
C ARG A 43 3.21 -3.67 10.97
N GLY A 44 2.45 -2.60 10.73
CA GLY A 44 1.99 -1.71 11.80
C GLY A 44 1.05 -2.42 12.77
N PHE A 45 0.11 -3.21 12.26
CA PHE A 45 -0.85 -3.98 13.06
C PHE A 45 -0.18 -5.05 13.93
N ASP A 46 0.73 -5.84 13.35
CA ASP A 46 1.39 -6.95 14.03
C ASP A 46 2.38 -6.49 15.10
N THR A 47 3.05 -5.35 14.88
CA THR A 47 4.09 -4.86 15.78
C THR A 47 3.61 -3.81 16.77
N GLY A 48 2.51 -3.09 16.45
CA GLY A 48 2.01 -1.96 17.25
C GLY A 48 3.01 -0.79 17.38
N ASN A 49 4.14 -0.84 16.67
CA ASN A 49 5.24 0.10 16.81
C ASN A 49 5.42 0.91 15.52
N ILE A 50 5.23 2.22 15.62
CA ILE A 50 5.28 3.14 14.48
C ILE A 50 6.69 3.29 13.89
N GLU A 51 7.74 3.03 14.69
CA GLU A 51 9.13 3.07 14.23
C GLU A 51 9.39 2.02 13.13
N ASN A 52 8.63 0.91 13.15
CA ASN A 52 8.71 -0.13 12.13
C ASN A 52 8.05 0.28 10.79
N CYS A 53 7.34 1.40 10.75
CA CYS A 53 6.72 1.95 9.55
C CYS A 53 7.64 2.89 8.76
N ASN A 54 8.92 3.01 9.16
CA ASN A 54 9.88 3.84 8.43
C ASN A 54 10.41 3.12 7.18
N THR A 55 9.79 3.41 6.04
CA THR A 55 10.15 2.90 4.70
C THR A 55 11.58 3.27 4.26
N PHE A 56 12.17 4.33 4.82
CA PHE A 56 13.43 4.90 4.37
C PHE A 56 14.61 4.58 5.29
N SER A 57 14.37 3.93 6.43
CA SER A 57 15.41 3.69 7.46
C SER A 57 16.54 2.74 7.04
N GLY A 58 16.56 2.28 5.79
CA GLY A 58 17.60 1.41 5.24
C GLY A 58 17.96 1.73 3.79
N MET A 59 17.62 2.92 3.29
CA MET A 59 18.17 3.51 2.06
C MET A 59 19.36 4.40 2.39
#